data_AF-A0A943EED8-F1
#
_entry.id   AF-A0A943EED8-F1
#
_cell.length_a   1.000
_cell.length_b   1.000
_cell.length_c   1.000
_cell.angle_alpha   90.00
_cell.angle_beta   90.00
_cell.angle_gamma   90.00
#
_symmetry.space_group_name_H-M   'P 1'
#
loop_
_entity.id
_entity.type
_entity.pdbx_description
1 polymer ?
#
loop_
_entity_poly.entity_id
_entity_poly.type
_entity_poly.pdbx_seq_one_letter_code
_entity_poly.pdbx_strand_id
1 'polypeptide(L)'
;MKKAIIILLVIVAACFLCANLNYLMSIIDAMQGGALIPLVIACIIMVARHVVQAMSYNEAFGAVGQKTGLWHNIVLIFSLVFINTFCLFSGATGVAFIIDDAHRKGLDIGTSTSGAILS
;
A
#
# COMPACT_ATOMS: atom_id res chain seq x y z
N MET A 1 18.51 -16.93 13.56
CA MET A 1 17.74 -16.27 12.47
C MET A 1 16.83 -15.14 12.96
N LYS A 2 15.97 -15.33 13.97
CA LYS A 2 15.08 -14.24 14.48
C LYS A 2 15.82 -12.95 14.91
N LYS A 3 16.94 -13.03 15.62
CA LYS A 3 17.70 -11.86 16.07
C LYS A 3 18.31 -11.03 14.92
N ALA A 4 18.80 -11.70 13.87
CA ALA A 4 19.37 -11.03 12.70
C ALA A 4 18.30 -10.29 11.87
N ILE A 5 17.10 -10.88 11.73
CA ILE A 5 15.97 -10.24 11.05
C ILE A 5 15.52 -8.99 11.82
N ILE A 6 15.46 -9.05 13.16
CA ILE A 6 15.08 -7.90 13.99
C ILE A 6 16.10 -6.77 13.86
N ILE A 7 17.40 -7.09 13.91
CA ILE A 7 18.46 -6.09 13.76
C ILE A 7 18.39 -5.43 12.37
N LEU A 8 18.20 -6.22 11.31
CA LEU A 8 17.99 -5.69 9.96
C LEU A 8 16.78 -4.75 9.90
N LEU A 9 15.65 -5.16 10.49
CA LEU A 9 14.43 -4.37 10.55
C LEU A 9 14.65 -3.02 11.24
N VAL A 10 15.37 -3.02 12.36
CA VAL A 10 15.69 -1.80 13.11
C VAL A 10 16.60 -0.88 12.29
N ILE A 11 17.61 -1.42 11.62
CA ILE A 11 18.52 -0.63 10.77
C ILE A 11 17.75 -0.01 9.59
N VAL A 12 16.90 -0.79 8.93
CA VAL A 12 16.05 -0.31 7.81
C VAL A 12 15.08 0.76 8.29
N ALA A 13 14.40 0.54 9.43
CA ALA A 13 13.49 1.51 10.02
C ALA A 13 14.19 2.81 10.42
N ALA A 14 15.39 2.72 11.01
CA ALA A 14 16.19 3.89 11.37
C ALA A 14 16.67 4.65 10.13
N CYS A 15 17.14 3.94 9.10
CA CYS A 15 17.57 4.55 7.84
C CYS A 15 16.40 5.25 7.13
N PHE A 16 15.20 4.65 7.16
CA PHE A 16 13.98 5.25 6.65
C PHE A 16 13.57 6.50 7.42
N LEU A 17 13.60 6.47 8.75
CA LEU A 17 13.32 7.65 9.56
C LEU A 17 14.30 8.77 9.24
N CYS A 18 15.59 8.45 9.15
CA CYS A 18 16.62 9.42 8.82
C CYS A 18 16.46 10.00 7.41
N ALA A 19 16.11 9.18 6.41
CA ALA A 19 15.85 9.64 5.05
C ALA A 19 14.63 10.57 4.95
N ASN A 20 13.64 10.38 5.84
CA ASN A 20 12.41 11.16 5.86
C ASN A 20 12.37 12.22 6.98
N LEU A 21 13.48 12.47 7.69
CA LEU A 21 13.57 13.46 8.77
C LEU A 21 13.17 14.86 8.29
N ASN A 22 13.56 15.23 7.07
CA ASN A 22 13.22 16.52 6.49
C ASN A 22 11.71 16.66 6.25
N TYR A 23 11.04 15.58 5.85
CA TYR A 23 9.58 15.56 5.72
C TYR A 23 8.90 15.67 7.10
N LEU A 24 9.41 14.96 8.10
CA LEU A 24 8.91 15.05 9.47
C LEU A 24 9.02 16.47 10.04
N MET A 25 10.16 17.13 9.86
CA MET A 25 10.32 18.53 10.28
C MET A 25 9.35 19.45 9.54
N SER A 26 9.18 19.28 8.22
CA SER A 26 8.25 20.10 7.45
C SER A 26 6.79 19.96 7.90
N ILE A 27 6.39 18.78 8.40
CA ILE A 27 5.05 18.54 8.97
C ILE A 27 4.91 19.26 10.31
N ILE A 28 5.94 19.19 11.17
CA ILE A 28 5.96 19.87 12.47
C ILE A 28 5.89 21.39 12.27
N ASP A 29 6.68 21.93 11.34
CA ASP A 29 6.69 23.36 11.01
C ASP A 29 5.33 23.80 10.45
N ALA A 30 4.71 23.00 9.58
CA ALA A 30 3.36 23.27 9.08
C ALA A 30 2.30 23.23 10.19
N MET A 31 2.42 22.32 11.16
CA MET A 31 1.53 22.27 12.32
C MET A 31 1.70 23.49 13.22
N GLN A 32 2.93 23.95 13.44
CA GLN A 32 3.22 25.18 14.19
C GLN A 32 2.71 26.44 13.47
N GLY A 33 2.72 26.43 12.13
CA GLY A 33 2.16 27.50 11.30
C GLY A 33 0.62 27.54 11.22
N GLY A 34 -0.09 26.69 11.97
CA GLY A 34 -1.55 26.67 12.01
C GLY A 34 -2.23 25.83 10.92
N ALA A 35 -1.46 25.08 10.12
CA ALA A 35 -1.99 24.24 9.04
C ALA A 35 -2.55 22.88 9.52
N LEU A 36 -2.87 22.73 10.81
CA LEU A 36 -3.40 21.48 11.39
C LEU A 36 -4.68 21.01 10.70
N ILE A 37 -5.64 21.92 10.47
CA ILE A 37 -6.92 21.60 9.84
C ILE A 37 -6.72 21.06 8.41
N PRO A 38 -6.01 21.76 7.49
CA PRO A 38 -5.77 21.23 6.16
C PRO A 38 -4.94 19.94 6.17
N LEU A 39 -4.03 19.75 7.14
CA LEU A 39 -3.27 18.51 7.29
C LEU A 39 -4.17 17.32 7.64
N VAL A 40 -5.11 17.50 8.57
CA VAL A 40 -6.11 16.48 8.93
C VAL A 40 -7.01 16.16 7.72
N ILE A 41 -7.47 17.17 7.00
CA ILE A 41 -8.28 16.98 5.78
C ILE A 41 -7.48 16.21 4.73
N ALA A 42 -6.21 16.54 4.52
CA ALA A 42 -5.34 15.82 3.59
C ALA A 42 -5.17 14.35 3.97
N CYS A 43 -5.01 14.03 5.26
CA CYS A 43 -4.98 12.65 5.74
C CYS A 43 -6.30 11.91 5.44
N ILE A 44 -7.44 12.55 5.70
CA ILE A 44 -8.77 11.97 5.43
C ILE A 44 -8.93 11.69 3.93
N ILE A 45 -8.59 12.64 3.07
CA ILE A 45 -8.65 12.49 1.61
C ILE A 45 -7.71 11.39 1.13
N MET A 46 -6.50 11.29 1.70
CA MET A 46 -5.59 10.20 1.37
C MET A 46 -6.17 8.85 1.73
N VAL A 47 -6.74 8.67 2.91
CA VAL A 47 -7.39 7.41 3.29
C VAL A 47 -8.57 7.11 2.36
N ALA A 48 -9.42 8.10 2.10
CA ALA A 48 -10.56 7.97 1.19
C ALA A 48 -10.12 7.53 -0.22
N ARG A 49 -9.04 8.09 -0.76
CA ARG A 49 -8.46 7.70 -2.05
C ARG A 49 -8.14 6.21 -2.10
N HIS A 50 -7.49 5.67 -1.07
CA HIS A 50 -7.12 4.24 -1.03
C HIS A 50 -8.35 3.33 -0.88
N VAL A 51 -9.40 3.79 -0.20
CA VAL A 51 -10.67 3.06 -0.11
C VAL A 51 -11.38 3.02 -1.47
N VAL A 52 -11.42 4.15 -2.19
CA VAL A 52 -11.97 4.21 -3.56
C VAL A 52 -11.18 3.31 -4.51
N GLN A 53 -9.85 3.25 -4.36
CA GLN A 53 -9.02 2.32 -5.11
C GLN A 53 -9.40 0.86 -4.82
N ALA A 54 -9.74 0.52 -3.56
CA ALA A 54 -10.17 -0.83 -3.19
C ALA A 54 -11.53 -1.21 -3.79
N MET A 55 -12.43 -0.23 -3.94
CA MET A 55 -13.69 -0.40 -4.66
C MET A 55 -13.45 -0.62 -6.16
N SER A 56 -12.53 0.13 -6.77
CA SER A 56 -12.15 -0.07 -8.17
C SER A 56 -11.58 -1.48 -8.41
N TYR A 57 -10.75 -1.99 -7.49
CA TYR A 57 -10.27 -3.37 -7.52
C TYR A 57 -11.42 -4.37 -7.45
N ASN A 58 -12.41 -4.13 -6.58
CA ASN A 58 -13.58 -5.02 -6.47
C ASN A 58 -14.37 -5.11 -7.79
N GLU A 59 -14.57 -4.00 -8.49
CA GLU A 59 -15.23 -3.97 -9.79
C GLU A 59 -14.38 -4.62 -10.89
N ALA A 60 -13.06 -4.37 -10.90
CA ALA A 60 -12.14 -4.97 -11.86
C ALA A 60 -12.09 -6.51 -11.74
N PHE A 61 -11.99 -7.05 -10.51
CA PHE A 61 -12.06 -8.50 -10.28
C PHE A 61 -13.46 -9.07 -10.55
N GLY A 62 -14.51 -8.30 -10.32
CA GLY A 62 -15.88 -8.63 -10.70
C GLY A 62 -16.07 -8.80 -12.21
N ALA A 63 -15.43 -7.95 -13.03
CA ALA A 63 -15.44 -8.05 -14.49
C ALA A 63 -14.72 -9.30 -15.02
N VAL A 64 -13.79 -9.85 -14.25
CA VAL A 64 -13.03 -11.09 -14.56
C VAL A 64 -13.72 -12.34 -13.98
N GLY A 65 -14.90 -12.20 -13.35
CA GLY A 65 -15.75 -13.31 -12.92
C GLY A 65 -15.49 -13.80 -11.49
N GLN A 66 -14.75 -13.06 -10.66
CA GLN A 66 -14.50 -13.41 -9.26
C GLN A 66 -14.92 -12.29 -8.32
N LYS A 67 -15.89 -12.56 -7.44
CA LYS A 67 -16.30 -11.64 -6.37
C LYS A 67 -15.34 -11.77 -5.19
N THR A 68 -14.31 -10.96 -5.15
CA THR A 68 -13.53 -10.73 -3.92
C THR A 68 -14.35 -9.93 -2.92
N GLY A 69 -14.24 -10.18 -1.62
CA GLY A 69 -14.94 -9.37 -0.61
C GLY A 69 -14.31 -7.98 -0.45
N LEU A 70 -15.12 -6.92 -0.38
CA LEU A 70 -14.65 -5.52 -0.23
C LEU A 70 -13.63 -5.31 0.90
N TRP A 71 -13.86 -5.93 2.06
CA TRP A 71 -12.92 -5.87 3.20
C TRP A 71 -11.56 -6.51 2.90
N HIS A 72 -11.55 -7.58 2.11
CA HIS A 72 -10.30 -8.23 1.70
C HIS A 72 -9.49 -7.31 0.78
N ASN A 73 -10.15 -6.61 -0.14
CA ASN A 73 -9.50 -5.69 -1.08
C ASN A 73 -8.94 -4.44 -0.38
N ILE A 74 -9.65 -3.92 0.65
CA ILE A 74 -9.13 -2.81 1.46
C ILE A 74 -7.83 -3.22 2.16
N VAL A 75 -7.79 -4.39 2.80
CA VAL A 75 -6.59 -4.92 3.46
C VAL A 75 -5.46 -5.16 2.45
N LEU A 76 -5.79 -5.68 1.27
CA LEU A 76 -4.84 -5.93 0.19
C LEU A 76 -4.18 -4.63 -0.29
N ILE A 77 -4.97 -3.58 -0.57
CA ILE A 77 -4.43 -2.29 -1.03
C ILE A 77 -3.60 -1.61 0.04
N PHE A 78 -4.03 -1.61 1.30
CA PHE A 78 -3.22 -1.07 2.39
C PHE A 78 -1.89 -1.82 2.55
N SER A 79 -1.92 -3.14 2.39
CA SER A 79 -0.71 -3.97 2.37
C SER A 79 0.19 -3.62 1.17
N LEU A 80 -0.40 -3.35 0.00
CA LEU A 80 0.30 -2.93 -1.21
C LEU A 80 1.00 -1.58 -1.04
N VAL A 81 0.30 -0.59 -0.48
CA VAL A 81 0.82 0.75 -0.22
C VAL A 81 1.97 0.67 0.78
N PHE A 82 1.80 -0.13 1.84
CA PHE A 82 2.87 -0.41 2.79
C PHE A 82 4.08 -1.03 2.08
N ILE A 83 3.90 -2.13 1.37
CA ILE A 83 4.98 -2.81 0.66
C ILE A 83 5.66 -1.87 -0.35
N ASN A 84 4.91 -1.09 -1.14
CA ASN A 84 5.48 -0.17 -2.13
C ASN A 84 6.20 1.03 -1.49
N THR A 85 5.86 1.39 -0.25
CA THR A 85 6.54 2.45 0.52
C THR A 85 7.81 1.91 1.18
N PHE A 86 7.79 0.68 1.69
CA PHE A 86 8.91 0.08 2.45
C PHE A 86 9.90 -0.67 1.56
N CYS A 87 9.41 -1.44 0.59
CA CYS A 87 10.20 -2.02 -0.47
C CYS A 87 10.22 -0.99 -1.60
N LEU A 88 11.29 -0.19 -1.70
CA LEU A 88 11.56 0.86 -2.72
C LEU A 88 11.62 0.32 -4.18
N PHE A 89 10.84 -0.69 -4.52
CA PHE A 89 10.74 -1.34 -5.82
C PHE A 89 9.54 -0.81 -6.60
N SER A 90 9.49 0.52 -6.79
CA SER A 90 8.78 1.22 -7.88
C SER A 90 7.49 0.54 -8.39
N GLY A 91 6.56 0.15 -7.52
CA GLY A 91 5.28 -0.50 -7.86
C GLY A 91 5.32 -1.97 -8.30
N ALA A 92 6.47 -2.53 -8.71
CA ALA A 92 6.57 -3.89 -9.27
C ALA A 92 6.30 -5.00 -8.23
N THR A 93 6.66 -4.76 -6.96
CA THR A 93 6.41 -5.70 -5.87
C THR A 93 4.92 -5.80 -5.51
N GLY A 94 4.16 -4.71 -5.67
CA GLY A 94 2.72 -4.72 -5.45
C GLY A 94 1.99 -5.61 -6.46
N VAL A 95 2.28 -5.44 -7.74
CA VAL A 95 1.71 -6.26 -8.82
C VAL A 95 2.06 -7.75 -8.61
N ALA A 96 3.30 -8.06 -8.26
CA ALA A 96 3.72 -9.43 -7.96
C ALA A 96 2.96 -10.05 -6.77
N PHE A 97 2.64 -9.25 -5.74
CA PHE A 97 1.85 -9.70 -4.59
C PHE A 97 0.39 -9.98 -4.93
N ILE A 98 -0.22 -9.16 -5.78
CA ILE A 98 -1.59 -9.38 -6.27
C ILE A 98 -1.65 -10.66 -7.11
N ILE A 99 -0.63 -10.89 -7.95
CA ILE A 99 -0.52 -12.10 -8.76
C ILE A 99 -0.31 -13.34 -7.87
N ASP A 100 0.55 -13.27 -6.85
CA ASP A 100 0.79 -14.39 -5.92
C ASP A 100 -0.45 -14.72 -5.07
N ASP A 101 -1.18 -13.70 -4.57
CA ASP A 101 -2.41 -13.91 -3.81
C ASP A 101 -3.52 -14.54 -4.68
N ALA A 102 -3.69 -14.06 -5.90
CA ALA A 102 -4.64 -14.62 -6.86
C ALA A 102 -4.27 -16.07 -7.24
N HIS A 103 -2.99 -16.34 -7.47
CA HIS A 103 -2.51 -17.69 -7.78
C HIS A 103 -2.71 -18.67 -6.62
N ARG A 104 -2.47 -18.23 -5.38
CA ARG A 104 -2.74 -19.04 -4.16
C ARG A 104 -4.23 -19.35 -3.95
N LYS A 105 -5.11 -18.55 -4.51
CA LYS A 105 -6.57 -18.81 -4.54
C LYS A 105 -7.00 -19.72 -5.71
N GLY A 106 -6.05 -20.21 -6.51
CA GLY A 106 -6.29 -21.16 -7.58
C GLY A 106 -6.57 -20.53 -8.95
N LEU A 107 -6.27 -19.23 -9.13
CA LEU A 107 -6.37 -18.59 -10.45
C LEU A 107 -5.14 -18.89 -11.32
N ASP A 108 -5.40 -19.05 -12.62
CA ASP A 108 -4.34 -19.14 -13.62
C ASP A 108 -3.48 -17.86 -13.60
N ILE A 109 -2.19 -18.03 -13.91
CA ILE A 109 -1.21 -16.95 -13.87
C ILE A 109 -1.57 -15.84 -14.87
N GLY A 110 -2.17 -16.19 -16.02
CA GLY A 110 -2.63 -15.23 -17.02
C GLY A 110 -3.75 -14.34 -16.48
N THR A 111 -4.79 -14.95 -15.89
CA THR A 111 -5.92 -14.22 -15.30
C THR A 111 -5.50 -13.36 -14.11
N SER A 112 -4.59 -13.88 -13.29
CA SER A 112 -4.00 -13.16 -12.14
C SER A 112 -3.21 -11.93 -12.58
N THR A 113 -2.45 -12.05 -13.67
CA THR A 113 -1.67 -10.95 -14.26
C THR A 113 -2.58 -9.90 -14.90
N SER A 114 -3.61 -10.32 -15.64
CA SER A 114 -4.58 -9.39 -16.22
C SER A 114 -5.33 -8.61 -15.15
N GLY A 115 -5.78 -9.27 -14.08
CA GLY A 115 -6.44 -8.62 -12.95
C GLY A 115 -5.55 -7.59 -12.25
N ALA A 116 -4.24 -7.85 -12.15
CA ALA A 116 -3.28 -6.95 -11.50
C ALA A 116 -2.84 -5.75 -12.38
N ILE A 117 -2.92 -5.85 -13.71
CA ILE A 117 -2.59 -4.75 -14.64
C ILE A 117 -3.78 -3.82 -14.86
N LEU A 118 -5.01 -4.34 -14.80
CA LEU A 118 -6.24 -3.57 -15.02
C LEU A 118 -6.64 -2.69 -13.82
N SER A 119 -5.89 -2.76 -12.72
CA SER A 119 -6.27 -2.30 -11.38
C SER A 119 -5.31 -1.26 -10.79
#